data_AF-A0A496PZ87-F1
#
_entry.id   AF-A0A496PZ87-F1
#
_cell.length_a   1.000
_cell.length_b   1.000
_cell.length_c   1.000
_cell.angle_alpha   90.00
_cell.angle_beta   90.00
_cell.angle_gamma   90.00
#
_symmetry.space_group_name_H-M   'P 1'
#
loop_
_entity.id
_entity.type
_entity.pdbx_description
1 polymer ?
#
loop_
_entity_poly.entity_id
_entity_poly.type
_entity_poly.pdbx_seq_one_letter_code
_entity_poly.pdbx_strand_id
1 'polypeptide(L)'
;MRLVISISAALLLGVANVGAVNPGDAADSVRAELGLPNGLIEVGTDRILFYERGEVVLKNGRVVKHNLMTEIEFAEKSRREAERKALLAQLAEERRLQREAEGLALKQSRLDDATFAGLPAVERVTFWRTFRKRYPMVPIDLELGTALAEYESARLIASNRALALKVNQLEMQLYQTELYTYRSRSNSGFWFWGAGSYSGGRYSIRNHPKRPHRPPGHRPGGHPKRKSDHNFNSRKGAIMATMDRARGSYDSSYNASRNAIYAKISP
;
A
#
# COMPACT_ATOMS: atom_id res chain seq x y z
N MET A 1 -76.56 59.58 -13.19
CA MET A 1 -76.78 58.29 -12.50
C MET A 1 -75.50 57.91 -11.77
N ARG A 2 -75.61 57.67 -10.46
CA ARG A 2 -74.53 57.27 -9.57
C ARG A 2 -74.31 55.76 -9.70
N LEU A 3 -73.05 55.32 -9.81
CA LEU A 3 -72.69 53.97 -9.37
C LEU A 3 -71.37 54.07 -8.58
N VAL A 4 -71.52 54.04 -7.26
CA VAL A 4 -70.43 53.88 -6.30
C VAL A 4 -70.23 52.38 -6.15
N ILE A 5 -69.10 51.85 -6.61
CA ILE A 5 -68.69 50.48 -6.29
C ILE A 5 -67.66 50.58 -5.17
N SER A 6 -68.16 50.42 -3.96
CA SER A 6 -67.38 50.15 -2.76
C SER A 6 -67.09 48.65 -2.75
N ILE A 7 -65.83 48.25 -2.98
CA ILE A 7 -65.34 46.92 -2.62
C ILE A 7 -64.29 47.13 -1.54
N SER A 8 -64.78 47.15 -0.31
CA SER A 8 -64.02 46.85 0.89
C SER A 8 -63.55 45.40 0.82
N ALA A 9 -62.38 45.16 0.25
CA ALA A 9 -61.66 43.91 0.42
C ALA A 9 -60.63 44.12 1.53
N ALA A 10 -60.99 43.64 2.71
CA ALA A 10 -60.19 43.66 3.91
C ALA A 10 -58.77 43.16 3.62
N LEU A 11 -57.83 44.08 3.81
CA LEU A 11 -56.41 43.81 3.94
C LEU A 11 -56.21 43.00 5.23
N LEU A 12 -56.40 41.69 5.16
CA LEU A 12 -55.88 40.76 6.16
C LEU A 12 -54.36 40.71 5.98
N LEU A 13 -53.70 41.73 6.56
CA LEU A 13 -52.32 41.64 6.98
C LEU A 13 -52.24 40.50 7.99
N GLY A 14 -52.08 39.28 7.48
CA GLY A 14 -51.48 38.20 8.22
C GLY A 14 -50.04 38.62 8.49
N VAL A 15 -49.84 39.35 9.57
CA VAL A 15 -48.55 39.50 10.20
C VAL A 15 -48.15 38.08 10.56
N ALA A 16 -47.31 37.45 9.74
CA ALA A 16 -46.58 36.26 10.13
C ALA A 16 -45.78 36.69 11.37
N ASN A 17 -46.36 36.44 12.54
CA ASN A 17 -45.67 36.69 13.79
C ASN A 17 -44.40 35.85 13.73
N VAL A 18 -43.29 36.57 13.80
CA VAL A 18 -41.94 36.05 13.99
C VAL A 18 -42.01 34.83 14.90
N GLY A 19 -41.48 33.69 14.44
CA GLY A 19 -41.43 32.42 15.17
C GLY A 19 -40.79 32.55 16.55
N ALA A 20 -41.62 32.97 17.49
CA ALA A 20 -41.29 33.19 18.89
C ALA A 20 -41.86 32.00 19.64
N VAL A 21 -41.10 30.90 19.62
CA VAL A 21 -41.36 29.78 20.52
C VAL A 21 -41.24 30.30 21.93
N ASN A 22 -42.32 30.22 22.71
CA ASN A 22 -42.36 30.71 24.07
C ASN A 22 -42.25 29.54 25.07
N PRO A 23 -41.69 29.77 26.28
CA PRO A 23 -41.80 28.82 27.36
C PRO A 23 -43.27 28.46 27.65
N GLY A 24 -43.58 27.17 27.72
CA GLY A 24 -44.92 26.62 27.93
C GLY A 24 -45.59 26.02 26.69
N ASP A 25 -45.10 26.35 25.49
CA ASP A 25 -45.63 25.85 24.22
C ASP A 25 -45.51 24.33 24.12
N ALA A 26 -46.50 23.69 23.48
CA ALA A 26 -46.50 22.26 23.24
C ALA A 26 -45.54 21.91 22.09
N ALA A 27 -44.95 20.72 22.15
CA ALA A 27 -43.99 20.24 21.14
C ALA A 27 -44.52 20.29 19.71
N ASP A 28 -45.82 20.05 19.49
CA ASP A 28 -46.43 20.09 18.16
C ASP A 28 -46.54 21.50 17.59
N SER A 29 -46.77 22.51 18.45
CA SER A 29 -46.76 23.92 18.05
C SER A 29 -45.36 24.37 17.63
N VAL A 30 -44.32 23.94 18.37
CA VAL A 30 -42.92 24.21 18.02
C VAL A 30 -42.57 23.60 16.66
N ARG A 31 -43.04 22.38 16.39
CA ARG A 31 -42.82 21.69 15.11
C ARG A 31 -43.58 22.34 13.95
N ALA A 32 -44.76 22.88 14.20
CA ALA A 32 -45.51 23.63 13.19
C ALA A 32 -44.78 24.92 12.78
N GLU A 33 -44.14 25.59 13.73
CA GLU A 33 -43.46 26.87 13.51
C GLU A 33 -42.05 26.72 12.94
N LEU A 34 -41.24 25.82 13.50
CA LEU A 34 -39.83 25.64 13.13
C LEU A 34 -39.59 24.48 12.16
N GLY A 35 -40.63 23.72 11.83
CA GLY A 35 -40.52 22.51 11.03
C GLY A 35 -39.98 21.31 11.82
N LEU A 36 -39.40 20.36 11.10
CA LEU A 36 -38.85 19.14 11.69
C LEU A 36 -37.47 19.43 12.31
N PRO A 37 -37.19 18.91 13.52
CA PRO A 37 -35.86 19.04 14.12
C PRO A 37 -34.84 18.18 13.37
N ASN A 38 -33.61 18.69 13.25
CA ASN A 38 -32.45 17.99 12.69
C ASN A 38 -31.90 16.90 13.61
N GLY A 39 -32.24 16.98 14.90
CA GLY A 39 -31.82 16.00 15.89
C GLY A 39 -32.71 16.04 17.14
N LEU A 40 -32.75 14.92 17.85
CA LEU A 40 -33.49 14.75 19.10
C LEU A 40 -32.59 14.01 20.09
N ILE A 41 -32.47 14.55 21.30
CA ILE A 41 -31.90 13.84 22.45
C ILE A 41 -32.98 13.74 23.53
N GLU A 42 -33.20 12.55 24.07
CA GLU A 42 -34.13 12.30 25.16
C GLU A 42 -33.38 11.86 26.43
N VAL A 43 -33.64 12.53 27.54
CA VAL A 43 -33.07 12.21 28.86
C VAL A 43 -34.18 12.24 29.90
N GLY A 44 -34.72 11.06 30.23
CA GLY A 44 -35.84 10.93 31.17
C GLY A 44 -37.09 11.64 30.65
N THR A 45 -37.54 12.68 31.36
CA THR A 45 -38.68 13.53 30.97
C THR A 45 -38.33 14.69 30.05
N ASP A 46 -37.03 14.92 29.85
CA ASP A 46 -36.50 16.08 29.16
C ASP A 46 -36.13 15.68 27.73
N ARG A 47 -36.47 16.52 26.76
CA ARG A 47 -36.15 16.32 25.33
C ARG A 47 -35.49 17.57 24.79
N ILE A 48 -34.36 17.42 24.12
CA ILE A 48 -33.65 18.52 23.45
C ILE A 48 -33.85 18.33 21.95
N LEU A 49 -34.51 19.28 21.33
CA LEU A 49 -34.73 19.35 19.88
C LEU A 49 -33.70 20.28 19.27
N PHE A 50 -32.94 19.77 18.29
CA PHE A 50 -31.95 20.55 17.55
C PHE A 50 -32.56 21.00 16.21
N TYR A 51 -32.46 22.29 15.94
CA TYR A 51 -32.89 22.94 14.70
C TYR A 51 -31.67 23.64 14.07
N GLU A 52 -31.78 24.06 12.80
CA GLU A 52 -30.71 24.82 12.15
C GLU A 52 -30.37 26.11 12.90
N ARG A 53 -31.40 26.77 13.44
CA ARG A 53 -31.28 28.04 14.16
C ARG A 53 -30.92 27.90 15.64
N GLY A 54 -30.83 26.69 16.18
CA GLY A 54 -30.47 26.48 17.59
C GLY A 54 -31.20 25.29 18.22
N GLU A 55 -31.48 25.37 19.52
CA GLU A 55 -32.06 24.24 20.27
C GLU A 55 -33.27 24.65 21.12
N VAL A 56 -34.19 23.71 21.31
CA VAL A 56 -35.37 23.84 22.16
C VAL A 56 -35.38 22.70 23.16
N VAL A 57 -35.46 23.03 24.45
CA VAL A 57 -35.54 22.07 25.55
C VAL A 57 -36.99 21.96 26.01
N LEU A 58 -37.53 20.75 25.90
CA LEU A 58 -38.84 20.36 26.36
C LEU A 58 -38.72 19.57 27.68
N LYS A 59 -39.67 19.74 28.58
CA LYS A 59 -39.88 18.89 29.76
C LYS A 59 -41.34 18.50 29.83
N ASN A 60 -41.63 17.21 29.95
CA ASN A 60 -43.01 16.69 29.92
C ASN A 60 -43.79 17.20 28.68
N GLY A 61 -43.12 17.29 27.53
CA GLY A 61 -43.72 17.72 26.26
C GLY A 61 -43.95 19.21 26.08
N ARG A 62 -43.48 20.07 27.01
CA ARG A 62 -43.62 21.54 26.94
C ARG A 62 -42.28 22.25 26.95
N VAL A 63 -42.17 23.36 26.24
CA VAL A 63 -40.95 24.18 26.17
C VAL A 63 -40.63 24.75 27.56
N VAL A 64 -39.42 24.48 28.05
CA VAL A 64 -38.91 25.10 29.29
C VAL A 64 -37.87 26.15 28.96
N LYS A 65 -37.10 25.94 27.89
CA LYS A 65 -36.04 26.85 27.43
C LYS A 65 -35.85 26.71 25.93
N HIS A 66 -35.49 27.79 25.26
CA HIS A 66 -35.00 27.75 23.89
C HIS A 66 -33.77 28.64 23.77
N ASN A 67 -32.87 28.27 22.86
CA ASN A 67 -31.75 29.09 22.44
C ASN A 67 -31.77 29.09 20.91
N LEU A 68 -32.62 29.94 20.35
CA LEU A 68 -32.84 30.06 18.91
C LEU A 68 -32.30 31.42 18.47
N MET A 69 -31.43 31.41 17.47
CA MET A 69 -30.99 32.62 16.80
C MET A 69 -32.13 33.19 15.98
N THR A 70 -32.17 34.51 15.81
CA THR A 70 -33.12 35.13 14.86
C THR A 70 -32.78 34.77 13.42
N GLU A 71 -33.73 34.90 12.50
CA GLU A 71 -33.51 34.58 11.08
C GLU A 71 -32.35 35.41 10.49
N ILE A 72 -32.28 36.69 10.87
CA ILE A 72 -31.23 37.61 10.41
C ILE A 72 -29.86 37.17 10.94
N GLU A 73 -29.76 36.87 12.23
CA GLU A 73 -28.51 36.40 12.84
C GLU A 73 -28.05 35.06 12.26
N PHE A 74 -28.99 34.15 11.99
CA PHE A 74 -28.70 32.87 11.36
C PHE A 74 -28.19 33.06 9.93
N ALA A 75 -28.85 33.89 9.11
CA ALA A 75 -28.43 34.19 7.76
C ALA A 75 -27.02 34.81 7.72
N GLU A 76 -26.73 35.76 8.62
CA GLU A 76 -25.39 36.35 8.72
C GLU A 76 -24.33 35.35 9.16
N LYS A 77 -24.64 34.50 10.14
CA LYS A 77 -23.71 33.47 10.63
C LYS A 77 -23.42 32.48 9.52
N SER A 78 -24.44 31.99 8.82
CA SER A 78 -24.30 31.07 7.69
C SER A 78 -23.47 31.68 6.56
N ARG A 79 -23.68 32.97 6.24
CA ARG A 79 -22.85 33.70 5.27
C ARG A 79 -21.38 33.75 5.70
N ARG A 80 -21.11 34.14 6.94
CA ARG A 80 -19.74 34.19 7.51
C ARG A 80 -19.06 32.82 7.53
N GLU A 81 -19.81 31.76 7.85
CA GLU A 81 -19.29 30.40 7.82
C GLU A 81 -18.97 29.94 6.39
N ALA A 82 -19.81 30.28 5.42
CA ALA A 82 -19.56 30.00 4.00
C ALA A 82 -18.32 30.74 3.50
N GLU A 83 -18.19 32.03 3.79
CA GLU A 83 -17.00 32.85 3.46
C GLU A 83 -15.74 32.25 4.09
N ARG A 84 -15.81 31.86 5.38
CA ARG A 84 -14.68 31.21 6.07
C ARG A 84 -14.32 29.88 5.43
N LYS A 85 -15.29 29.05 5.08
CA LYS A 85 -15.05 27.76 4.40
C LYS A 85 -14.40 27.98 3.03
N ALA A 86 -14.88 28.96 2.26
CA ALA A 86 -14.31 29.31 0.96
C ALA A 86 -12.86 29.77 1.09
N LEU A 87 -12.57 30.66 2.05
CA LEU A 87 -11.21 31.12 2.33
C LEU A 87 -10.28 29.96 2.76
N LEU A 88 -10.75 29.07 3.63
CA LEU A 88 -9.98 27.90 4.04
C LEU A 88 -9.68 26.95 2.88
N ALA A 89 -10.63 26.78 1.96
CA ALA A 89 -10.42 25.98 0.75
C ALA A 89 -9.37 26.62 -0.16
N GLN A 90 -9.44 27.94 -0.38
CA GLN A 90 -8.43 28.68 -1.15
C GLN A 90 -7.03 28.54 -0.53
N LEU A 91 -6.89 28.75 0.79
CA LEU A 91 -5.63 28.57 1.50
C LEU A 91 -5.11 27.13 1.44
N ALA A 92 -6.00 26.14 1.47
CA ALA A 92 -5.61 24.74 1.34
C ALA A 92 -5.06 24.43 -0.06
N GLU A 93 -5.67 24.97 -1.10
CA GLU A 93 -5.21 24.86 -2.49
C GLU A 93 -3.86 25.56 -2.69
N GLU A 94 -3.69 26.78 -2.17
CA GLU A 94 -2.40 27.49 -2.20
C GLU A 94 -1.29 26.68 -1.53
N ARG A 95 -1.54 26.13 -0.34
CA ARG A 95 -0.59 25.26 0.36
C ARG A 95 -0.32 23.96 -0.39
N ARG A 96 -1.28 23.44 -1.15
CA ARG A 96 -1.06 22.26 -1.99
C ARG A 96 -0.09 22.59 -3.12
N LEU A 97 -0.35 23.70 -3.84
CA LEU A 97 0.50 24.17 -4.93
C LEU A 97 1.91 24.52 -4.46
N GLN A 98 2.05 25.17 -3.30
CA GLN A 98 3.36 25.47 -2.71
C GLN A 98 4.14 24.18 -2.40
N ARG A 99 3.51 23.19 -1.78
CA ARG A 99 4.16 21.89 -1.49
C ARG A 99 4.51 21.13 -2.75
N GLU A 100 3.69 21.23 -3.80
CA GLU A 100 3.99 20.64 -5.10
C GLU A 100 5.23 21.28 -5.74
N ALA A 101 5.29 22.61 -5.74
CA ALA A 101 6.45 23.36 -6.25
C ALA A 101 7.72 23.06 -5.45
N GLU A 102 7.63 23.04 -4.11
CA GLU A 102 8.74 22.66 -3.23
C GLU A 102 9.22 21.23 -3.51
N GLY A 103 8.29 20.29 -3.64
CA GLY A 103 8.61 18.91 -3.97
C GLY A 103 9.28 18.78 -5.34
N LEU A 104 8.78 19.45 -6.37
CA LEU A 104 9.38 19.47 -7.70
C LEU A 104 10.80 20.06 -7.67
N ALA A 105 11.01 21.16 -6.95
CA ALA A 105 12.33 21.78 -6.80
C ALA A 105 13.30 20.84 -6.05
N LEU A 106 12.85 20.19 -4.98
CA LEU A 106 13.68 19.23 -4.24
C LEU A 106 13.99 17.98 -5.07
N LYS A 107 13.02 17.49 -5.86
CA LYS A 107 13.23 16.39 -6.82
C LYS A 107 14.34 16.77 -7.80
N GLN A 108 14.22 17.94 -8.43
CA GLN A 108 15.20 18.42 -9.41
C GLN A 108 16.58 18.58 -8.79
N SER A 109 16.66 19.23 -7.62
CA SER A 109 17.93 19.39 -6.89
C SER A 109 18.61 18.06 -6.58
N ARG A 110 17.83 16.99 -6.30
CA ARG A 110 18.39 15.66 -6.04
C ARG A 110 18.83 14.93 -7.30
N LEU A 111 18.17 15.17 -8.42
CA LEU A 111 18.57 14.62 -9.72
C LEU A 111 19.85 15.28 -10.23
N ASP A 112 20.02 16.57 -9.97
CA ASP A 112 21.21 17.33 -10.38
C ASP A 112 22.42 17.11 -9.44
N ASP A 113 22.18 16.55 -8.25
CA ASP A 113 23.20 16.27 -7.25
C ASP A 113 23.98 14.97 -7.58
N ALA A 114 25.21 15.13 -8.08
CA ALA A 114 26.11 14.02 -8.36
C ALA A 114 26.45 13.17 -7.13
N THR A 115 26.44 13.76 -5.92
CA THR A 115 26.69 13.01 -4.69
C THR A 115 25.55 12.06 -4.40
N PHE A 116 24.30 12.50 -4.63
CA PHE A 116 23.10 11.66 -4.51
C PHE A 116 23.10 10.52 -5.54
N ALA A 117 23.50 10.82 -6.78
CA ALA A 117 23.64 9.79 -7.82
C ALA A 117 24.65 8.70 -7.42
N GLY A 118 25.73 9.05 -6.72
CA GLY A 118 26.76 8.13 -6.23
C GLY A 118 26.40 7.29 -5.00
N LEU A 119 25.27 7.56 -4.32
CA LEU A 119 24.89 6.83 -3.11
C LEU A 119 24.62 5.33 -3.38
N PRO A 120 24.63 4.47 -2.35
CA PRO A 120 24.12 3.11 -2.49
C PRO A 120 22.65 3.08 -2.93
N ALA A 121 22.27 2.11 -3.78
CA ALA A 121 20.90 2.00 -4.28
C ALA A 121 19.83 1.89 -3.16
N VAL A 122 20.18 1.25 -2.03
CA VAL A 122 19.33 1.19 -0.83
C VAL A 122 18.95 2.58 -0.31
N GLU A 123 19.93 3.49 -0.26
CA GLU A 123 19.73 4.84 0.27
C GLU A 123 18.88 5.67 -0.68
N ARG A 124 19.14 5.58 -1.99
CA ARG A 124 18.30 6.21 -3.02
C ARG A 124 16.84 5.74 -2.94
N VAL A 125 16.60 4.43 -2.82
CA VAL A 125 15.24 3.86 -2.64
C VAL A 125 14.59 4.40 -1.37
N THR A 126 15.32 4.45 -0.27
CA THR A 126 14.81 4.94 1.02
C THR A 126 14.45 6.41 0.95
N PHE A 127 15.28 7.23 0.30
CA PHE A 127 15.00 8.63 0.02
C PHE A 127 13.70 8.77 -0.78
N TRP A 128 13.59 8.12 -1.94
CA TRP A 128 12.41 8.25 -2.81
C TRP A 128 11.12 7.77 -2.15
N ARG A 129 11.17 6.71 -1.33
CA ARG A 129 10.01 6.27 -0.55
C ARG A 129 9.57 7.29 0.48
N THR A 130 10.52 7.92 1.17
CA THR A 130 10.23 8.96 2.17
C THR A 130 9.73 10.23 1.49
N PHE A 131 10.32 10.58 0.36
CA PHE A 131 9.91 11.69 -0.50
C PHE A 131 8.46 11.52 -0.95
N ARG A 132 8.06 10.33 -1.46
CA ARG A 132 6.67 10.03 -1.86
C ARG A 132 5.66 10.25 -0.73
N LYS A 133 6.03 9.91 0.50
CA LYS A 133 5.16 10.13 1.67
C LYS A 133 4.99 11.61 2.00
N ARG A 134 6.04 12.41 1.82
CA ARG A 134 6.05 13.85 2.11
C ARG A 134 5.40 14.67 0.99
N TYR A 135 5.62 14.29 -0.27
CA TYR A 135 5.13 14.96 -1.48
C TYR A 135 4.41 13.97 -2.40
N PRO A 136 3.21 13.48 -2.02
CA PRO A 136 2.49 12.44 -2.77
C PRO A 136 2.00 12.90 -4.15
N MET A 137 1.90 14.21 -4.37
CA MET A 137 1.50 14.82 -5.64
C MET A 137 2.60 14.84 -6.70
N VAL A 138 3.87 14.70 -6.29
CA VAL A 138 5.01 14.81 -7.21
C VAL A 138 5.28 13.45 -7.86
N PRO A 139 5.29 13.35 -9.20
CA PRO A 139 5.54 12.09 -9.89
C PRO A 139 7.00 11.68 -9.74
N ILE A 140 7.23 10.52 -9.11
CA ILE A 140 8.56 9.95 -8.89
C ILE A 140 8.68 8.48 -9.30
N ASP A 141 7.69 7.95 -10.03
CA ASP A 141 7.60 6.51 -10.29
C ASP A 141 8.79 6.01 -11.13
N LEU A 142 9.29 6.83 -12.04
CA LEU A 142 10.47 6.52 -12.85
C LEU A 142 11.72 6.41 -11.98
N GLU A 143 11.98 7.42 -11.15
CA GLU A 143 13.18 7.53 -10.30
C GLU A 143 13.19 6.48 -9.20
N LEU A 144 12.03 6.18 -8.62
CA LEU A 144 11.88 5.09 -7.67
C LEU A 144 12.05 3.74 -8.37
N GLY A 145 11.51 3.58 -9.57
CA GLY A 145 11.64 2.35 -10.38
C GLY A 145 13.09 2.05 -10.75
N THR A 146 13.86 3.04 -11.19
CA THR A 146 15.28 2.87 -11.52
C THR A 146 16.08 2.50 -10.28
N ALA A 147 15.89 3.21 -9.17
CA ALA A 147 16.59 2.91 -7.91
C ALA A 147 16.25 1.51 -7.37
N LEU A 148 15.01 1.04 -7.54
CA LEU A 148 14.59 -0.32 -7.17
C LEU A 148 15.25 -1.39 -8.05
N ALA A 149 15.28 -1.19 -9.37
CA ALA A 149 15.95 -2.12 -10.28
C ALA A 149 17.45 -2.24 -9.99
N GLU A 150 18.12 -1.12 -9.71
CA GLU A 150 19.52 -1.09 -9.29
C GLU A 150 19.73 -1.78 -7.94
N TYR A 151 18.84 -1.57 -6.97
CA TYR A 151 18.91 -2.26 -5.69
C TYR A 151 18.78 -3.78 -5.84
N GLU A 152 17.83 -4.23 -6.66
CA GLU A 152 17.62 -5.66 -6.92
C GLU A 152 18.82 -6.29 -7.62
N SER A 153 19.36 -5.64 -8.65
CA SER A 153 20.56 -6.12 -9.34
C SER A 153 21.78 -6.19 -8.40
N ALA A 154 22.02 -5.17 -7.58
CA ALA A 154 23.10 -5.16 -6.59
C ALA A 154 22.94 -6.30 -5.57
N ARG A 155 21.71 -6.53 -5.09
CA ARG A 155 21.37 -7.64 -4.18
C ARG A 155 21.63 -9.00 -4.81
N LEU A 156 21.24 -9.20 -6.07
CA LEU A 156 21.49 -10.45 -6.80
C LEU A 156 22.98 -10.71 -6.99
N ILE A 157 23.76 -9.69 -7.36
CA ILE A 157 25.22 -9.79 -7.49
C ILE A 157 25.85 -10.19 -6.15
N ALA A 158 25.47 -9.52 -5.05
CA ALA A 158 25.97 -9.85 -3.73
C ALA A 158 25.62 -11.29 -3.32
N SER A 159 24.39 -11.75 -3.57
CA SER A 159 23.97 -13.11 -3.30
C SER A 159 24.76 -14.14 -4.12
N ASN A 160 24.97 -13.88 -5.41
CA ASN A 160 25.73 -14.78 -6.28
C ASN A 160 27.19 -14.88 -5.85
N ARG A 161 27.81 -13.76 -5.43
CA ARG A 161 29.16 -13.75 -4.85
C ARG A 161 29.23 -14.57 -3.56
N ALA A 162 28.27 -14.40 -2.66
CA ALA A 162 28.20 -15.17 -1.42
C ALA A 162 28.06 -16.69 -1.68
N LEU A 163 27.24 -17.07 -2.67
CA LEU A 163 27.10 -18.46 -3.09
C LEU A 163 28.40 -19.01 -3.69
N ALA A 164 29.07 -18.25 -4.54
CA ALA A 164 30.36 -18.66 -5.13
C ALA A 164 31.43 -18.91 -4.06
N LEU A 165 31.51 -18.05 -3.04
CA LEU A 165 32.42 -18.24 -1.91
C LEU A 165 32.09 -19.50 -1.12
N LYS A 166 30.81 -19.77 -0.89
CA LYS A 166 30.36 -20.98 -0.19
C LYS A 166 30.67 -22.26 -0.97
N VAL A 167 30.50 -22.23 -2.30
CA VAL A 167 30.86 -23.36 -3.17
C VAL A 167 32.36 -23.65 -3.08
N ASN A 168 33.21 -22.62 -3.19
CA ASN A 168 34.67 -22.78 -3.06
C ASN A 168 35.05 -23.36 -1.68
N GLN A 169 34.44 -22.87 -0.59
CA GLN A 169 34.67 -23.42 0.75
C GLN A 169 34.32 -24.92 0.84
N LEU A 170 33.19 -25.33 0.25
CA LEU A 170 32.77 -26.73 0.24
C LEU A 170 33.69 -27.61 -0.63
N GLU A 171 34.14 -27.11 -1.77
CA GLU A 171 35.12 -27.81 -2.63
C GLU A 171 36.44 -28.03 -1.89
N MET A 172 36.93 -27.01 -1.18
CA MET A 172 38.12 -27.13 -0.34
C MET A 172 37.94 -28.13 0.80
N GLN A 173 36.77 -28.15 1.45
CA GLN A 173 36.46 -29.14 2.48
C GLN A 173 36.42 -30.56 1.91
N LEU A 174 35.74 -30.76 0.78
CA LEU A 174 35.69 -32.05 0.10
C LEU A 174 37.10 -32.54 -0.25
N TYR A 175 37.92 -31.68 -0.85
CA TYR A 175 39.31 -32.02 -1.17
C TYR A 175 40.12 -32.44 0.06
N GLN A 176 40.00 -31.71 1.18
CA GLN A 176 40.68 -32.08 2.44
C GLN A 176 40.19 -33.43 2.99
N THR A 177 38.88 -33.70 2.93
CA THR A 177 38.33 -34.99 3.35
C THR A 177 38.76 -36.15 2.45
N GLU A 178 38.88 -35.92 1.14
CA GLU A 178 39.40 -36.91 0.20
C GLU A 178 40.87 -37.22 0.49
N LEU A 179 41.70 -36.20 0.73
CA LEU A 179 43.09 -36.41 1.15
C LEU A 179 43.20 -37.19 2.46
N TYR A 180 42.38 -36.87 3.46
CA TYR A 180 42.35 -37.57 4.75
C TYR A 180 41.95 -39.03 4.60
N THR A 181 40.90 -39.32 3.83
CA THR A 181 40.43 -40.70 3.59
C THR A 181 41.42 -41.51 2.76
N TYR A 182 42.02 -40.91 1.73
CA TYR A 182 43.09 -41.52 0.95
C TYR A 182 44.27 -41.91 1.84
N ARG A 183 44.78 -40.97 2.66
CA ARG A 183 45.86 -41.22 3.62
C ARG A 183 45.50 -42.29 4.65
N SER A 184 44.29 -42.27 5.18
CA SER A 184 43.82 -43.25 6.15
C SER A 184 43.71 -44.65 5.54
N ARG A 185 43.30 -44.75 4.27
CA ARG A 185 43.23 -46.02 3.53
C ARG A 185 44.60 -46.55 3.12
N SER A 186 45.55 -45.69 2.76
CA SER A 186 46.94 -46.12 2.49
C SER A 186 47.65 -46.56 3.77
N ASN A 187 47.32 -45.98 4.92
CA ASN A 187 47.92 -46.31 6.21
C ASN A 187 47.28 -47.52 6.91
N SER A 188 46.07 -47.93 6.54
CA SER A 188 45.38 -49.12 7.08
C SER A 188 45.68 -50.44 6.34
N GLY A 189 46.51 -50.40 5.29
CA GLY A 189 47.04 -51.58 4.60
C GLY A 189 48.29 -52.20 5.24
N PHE A 190 48.74 -51.66 6.38
CA PHE A 190 49.97 -52.07 7.05
C PHE A 190 49.63 -52.61 8.44
N TRP A 191 49.93 -53.89 8.68
CA TRP A 191 49.69 -54.70 9.89
C TRP A 191 48.36 -55.47 10.02
N PHE A 192 48.12 -56.43 9.11
CA PHE A 192 47.50 -57.69 9.49
C PHE A 192 48.15 -58.88 8.78
N TRP A 193 49.47 -59.01 8.96
CA TRP A 193 50.21 -60.26 8.77
C TRP A 193 51.09 -60.44 9.99
N GLY A 194 50.69 -61.33 10.91
CA GLY A 194 51.52 -61.70 12.05
C GLY A 194 50.80 -62.13 13.32
N ALA A 195 49.78 -62.99 13.25
CA ALA A 195 49.42 -63.86 14.38
C ALA A 195 48.57 -65.06 13.93
N GLY A 196 49.22 -66.08 13.34
CA GLY A 196 48.81 -67.45 13.60
C GLY A 196 49.13 -67.75 15.07
N SER A 197 48.14 -67.95 15.93
CA SER A 197 47.58 -69.26 16.27
C SER A 197 48.57 -70.19 16.98
N TYR A 198 48.58 -70.14 18.32
CA TYR A 198 48.58 -71.35 19.14
C TYR A 198 47.50 -71.26 20.22
N SER A 199 46.69 -72.32 20.25
CA SER A 199 45.82 -72.86 21.31
C SER A 199 44.72 -71.99 21.95
N GLY A 200 43.48 -72.38 21.65
CA GLY A 200 42.60 -72.98 22.66
C GLY A 200 41.81 -72.02 23.56
N GLY A 201 40.49 -71.98 23.36
CA GLY A 201 39.60 -71.38 24.36
C GLY A 201 38.21 -71.10 23.85
N ARG A 202 37.32 -72.08 24.01
CA ARG A 202 35.88 -71.90 23.95
C ARG A 202 35.47 -70.74 24.86
N TYR A 203 34.68 -69.79 24.40
CA TYR A 203 33.49 -69.29 25.11
C TYR A 203 32.56 -68.54 24.15
N SER A 204 31.33 -69.02 24.11
CA SER A 204 30.17 -68.39 23.49
C SER A 204 29.78 -67.12 24.25
N ILE A 205 29.65 -65.97 23.61
CA ILE A 205 28.75 -64.91 24.07
C ILE A 205 28.05 -64.27 22.87
N ARG A 206 26.73 -64.49 22.84
CA ARG A 206 25.71 -63.74 22.10
C ARG A 206 25.90 -62.25 22.34
N ASN A 207 25.79 -61.42 21.31
CA ASN A 207 24.87 -60.28 21.30
C ASN A 207 24.78 -59.66 19.90
N HIS A 208 23.60 -59.78 19.32
CA HIS A 208 23.17 -59.06 18.13
C HIS A 208 23.02 -57.56 18.45
N PRO A 209 23.35 -56.68 17.48
CA PRO A 209 22.44 -55.60 17.15
C PRO A 209 21.74 -55.94 15.84
N LYS A 210 20.40 -56.00 15.93
CA LYS A 210 19.48 -56.24 14.81
C LYS A 210 19.78 -55.23 13.70
N ARG A 211 20.13 -55.73 12.51
CA ARG A 211 20.13 -54.92 11.29
C ARG A 211 18.69 -54.55 10.96
N PRO A 212 18.36 -53.27 10.69
CA PRO A 212 17.04 -52.93 10.18
C PRO A 212 16.83 -53.61 8.82
N HIS A 213 15.71 -54.33 8.70
CA HIS A 213 15.27 -54.97 7.48
C HIS A 213 15.20 -53.95 6.34
N ARG A 214 15.98 -54.18 5.29
CA ARG A 214 15.84 -53.48 4.01
C ARG A 214 14.69 -54.16 3.25
N PRO A 215 13.58 -53.47 2.95
CA PRO A 215 12.50 -54.08 2.19
C PRO A 215 12.98 -54.44 0.77
N PRO A 216 12.62 -55.62 0.24
CA PRO A 216 12.97 -56.02 -1.12
C PRO A 216 12.00 -55.40 -2.11
N GLY A 217 12.53 -54.72 -3.14
CA GLY A 217 11.78 -54.48 -4.37
C GLY A 217 11.63 -53.03 -4.79
N HIS A 218 12.69 -52.45 -5.37
CA HIS A 218 12.51 -51.66 -6.58
C HIS A 218 13.56 -52.10 -7.60
N ARG A 219 13.06 -52.73 -8.66
CA ARG A 219 13.81 -53.06 -9.88
C ARG A 219 14.47 -51.76 -10.39
N PRO A 220 15.74 -51.77 -10.82
CA PRO A 220 16.26 -50.66 -11.58
C PRO A 220 15.46 -50.60 -12.89
N GLY A 221 14.59 -49.60 -12.99
CA GLY A 221 13.89 -49.26 -14.21
C GLY A 221 14.92 -49.07 -15.32
N GLY A 222 14.63 -49.68 -16.47
CA GLY A 222 15.52 -49.70 -17.61
C GLY A 222 16.01 -48.30 -17.97
N HIS A 223 17.28 -48.23 -18.35
CA HIS A 223 17.84 -47.10 -19.05
C HIS A 223 16.88 -46.66 -20.18
N PRO A 224 16.28 -45.46 -20.14
CA PRO A 224 15.76 -44.88 -21.36
C PRO A 224 16.98 -44.65 -22.25
N LYS A 225 17.00 -45.30 -23.42
CA LYS A 225 17.93 -44.97 -24.49
C LYS A 225 17.88 -43.46 -24.67
N ARG A 226 18.99 -42.79 -24.34
CA ARG A 226 19.22 -41.39 -24.69
C ARG A 226 19.06 -41.27 -26.19
N LYS A 227 17.88 -40.80 -26.64
CA LYS A 227 17.80 -40.11 -27.91
C LYS A 227 18.68 -38.88 -27.74
N SER A 228 19.72 -38.80 -28.55
CA SER A 228 20.56 -37.64 -28.70
C SER A 228 19.72 -36.49 -29.21
N ASP A 229 19.09 -35.76 -28.30
CA ASP A 229 18.42 -34.50 -28.62
C ASP A 229 19.51 -33.44 -28.87
N HIS A 230 20.00 -33.41 -30.10
CA HIS A 230 20.56 -32.23 -30.72
C HIS A 230 19.46 -31.17 -30.84
N ASN A 231 19.06 -30.53 -29.73
CA ASN A 231 18.14 -29.38 -29.82
C ASN A 231 18.20 -28.37 -28.67
N PHE A 232 19.34 -28.24 -27.99
CA PHE A 232 19.51 -27.21 -26.96
C PHE A 232 19.79 -25.81 -27.53
N ASN A 233 20.24 -25.70 -28.80
CA ASN A 233 20.47 -24.41 -29.45
C ASN A 233 19.22 -23.78 -30.07
N SER A 234 18.15 -24.53 -30.35
CA SER A 234 16.94 -23.95 -30.96
C SER A 234 16.01 -23.28 -29.93
N ARG A 235 15.98 -23.76 -28.68
CA ARG A 235 15.16 -23.14 -27.61
C ARG A 235 15.70 -21.80 -27.10
N LYS A 236 17.03 -21.59 -27.07
CA LYS A 236 17.60 -20.28 -26.72
C LYS A 236 17.31 -19.21 -27.79
N GLY A 237 17.31 -19.58 -29.07
CA GLY A 237 16.95 -18.68 -30.17
C GLY A 237 15.48 -18.28 -30.14
N ALA A 238 14.57 -19.22 -29.85
CA ALA A 238 13.13 -18.93 -29.80
C ALA A 238 12.73 -18.01 -28.64
N ILE A 239 13.36 -18.14 -27.46
CA ILE A 239 13.06 -17.30 -26.30
C ILE A 239 13.61 -15.87 -26.48
N MET A 240 14.79 -15.71 -27.09
CA MET A 240 15.34 -14.39 -27.44
C MET A 240 14.49 -13.69 -28.51
N ALA A 241 14.05 -14.41 -29.55
CA ALA A 241 13.22 -13.83 -30.61
C ALA A 241 11.83 -13.35 -30.12
N THR A 242 11.26 -14.00 -29.09
CA THR A 242 10.01 -13.52 -28.46
C THR A 242 10.20 -12.28 -27.60
N MET A 243 11.38 -12.09 -26.98
CA MET A 243 11.68 -10.90 -26.18
C MET A 243 11.92 -9.65 -27.04
N ASP A 244 12.56 -9.79 -28.21
CA ASP A 244 12.76 -8.65 -29.11
C ASP A 244 11.47 -8.20 -29.80
N ARG A 245 10.54 -9.13 -30.09
CA ARG A 245 9.21 -8.78 -30.61
C ARG A 245 8.33 -8.07 -29.56
N ALA A 246 8.54 -8.37 -28.26
CA ALA A 246 7.85 -7.67 -27.16
C ALA A 246 8.42 -6.25 -26.91
N ARG A 247 9.72 -6.04 -27.09
CA ARG A 247 10.34 -4.70 -26.96
C ARG A 247 9.92 -3.75 -28.08
N GLY A 248 9.83 -4.21 -29.33
CA GLY A 248 9.37 -3.37 -30.45
C GLY A 248 7.92 -2.90 -30.33
N SER A 249 7.06 -3.66 -29.63
CA SER A 249 5.65 -3.30 -29.44
C SER A 249 5.44 -2.22 -28.37
N TYR A 250 6.33 -2.09 -27.37
CA TYR A 250 6.18 -1.10 -26.30
C TYR A 250 6.65 0.30 -26.72
N ASP A 251 7.71 0.40 -27.53
CA ASP A 251 8.21 1.70 -28.02
C ASP A 251 7.26 2.34 -29.05
N SER A 252 6.51 1.53 -29.81
CA SER A 252 5.54 2.03 -30.79
C SER A 252 4.32 2.67 -30.12
N SER A 253 3.79 2.09 -29.03
CA SER A 253 2.63 2.65 -28.32
C SER A 253 2.97 3.92 -27.51
N TYR A 254 4.19 4.03 -27.01
CA TYR A 254 4.62 5.18 -26.20
C TYR A 254 4.88 6.42 -27.07
N ASN A 255 5.42 6.26 -28.27
CA ASN A 255 5.60 7.38 -29.21
C ASN A 255 4.29 7.85 -29.84
N ALA A 256 3.34 6.95 -30.11
CA ALA A 256 2.03 7.31 -30.65
C ALA A 256 1.20 8.17 -29.66
N SER A 257 1.26 7.84 -28.37
CA SER A 257 0.55 8.59 -27.32
C SER A 257 1.22 9.93 -27.00
N ARG A 258 2.55 10.02 -27.11
CA ARG A 258 3.28 11.27 -26.93
C ARG A 258 3.03 12.29 -28.05
N ASN A 259 2.96 11.84 -29.31
CA ASN A 259 2.65 12.72 -30.45
C ASN A 259 1.20 13.25 -30.46
N ALA A 260 0.24 12.46 -29.94
CA ALA A 260 -1.16 12.89 -29.82
C ALA A 260 -1.37 14.00 -28.77
N ILE A 261 -0.48 14.08 -27.77
CA ILE A 261 -0.52 15.13 -26.74
C ILE A 261 0.07 16.44 -27.28
N TYR A 262 1.17 16.38 -28.04
CA TYR A 262 1.76 17.59 -28.65
C TYR A 262 0.89 18.18 -29.77
N ALA A 263 0.12 17.35 -30.51
CA ALA A 263 -0.82 17.84 -31.53
C ALA A 263 -2.03 18.60 -30.98
N LYS A 264 -2.30 18.56 -29.67
CA LYS A 264 -3.39 19.30 -29.00
C LYS A 264 -2.94 20.60 -28.33
N ILE A 265 -1.63 20.87 -28.28
CA ILE A 265 -1.05 21.98 -27.51
C ILE A 265 -0.38 23.03 -28.45
N SER A 266 -0.26 22.75 -29.75
CA SER A 266 0.11 23.78 -30.74
C SER A 266 -1.14 24.45 -31.33
N PRO A 267 -1.19 25.81 -31.38
CA PRO A 267 -2.28 26.57 -31.97
C PRO A 267 -2.35 26.45 -33.51
#